data_AF-A0A5Q4DB11-F1
#
_entry.id   AF-A0A5Q4DB11-F1
#
_cell.length_a   1.000
_cell.length_b   1.000
_cell.length_c   1.000
_cell.angle_alpha   90.00
_cell.angle_beta   90.00
_cell.angle_gamma   90.00
#
_symmetry.space_group_name_H-M   'P 1'
#
loop_
_entity.id
_entity.type
_entity.pdbx_description
1 polymer ?
#
loop_
_entity_poly.entity_id
_entity_poly.type
_entity_poly.pdbx_seq_one_letter_code
_entity_poly.pdbx_strand_id
1 'polypeptide(L)' 'MELFGEGRELGAQGGLRITLDPDFLLLDASYGVGITGDTPDIGFALGIALTPGAFFAPIG' A
#
# COMPACT_ATOMS: atom_id res chain seq x y z
N MET A 1 -17.90 36.63 3.80
CA MET A 1 -18.58 35.37 4.18
C MET A 1 -18.74 34.54 2.91
N GLU A 2 -18.78 33.21 3.04
CA GLU A 2 -18.28 32.14 2.13
C GLU A 2 -16.78 31.89 2.42
N LEU A 3 -16.28 30.94 3.24
CA LEU A 3 -16.63 29.57 3.69
C LEU A 3 -16.45 28.46 2.63
N PHE A 4 -15.45 27.60 2.92
CA PHE A 4 -15.13 26.25 2.41
C PHE A 4 -14.14 26.11 1.24
N GLY A 5 -13.02 25.39 1.50
CA GLY A 5 -12.57 24.38 0.53
C GLY A 5 -11.10 24.24 0.16
N GLU A 6 -10.10 24.72 0.89
CA GLU A 6 -8.69 24.39 0.57
C GLU A 6 -7.92 23.88 1.80
N GLY A 7 -8.38 22.76 2.36
CA GLY A 7 -7.50 21.92 3.15
C GLY A 7 -6.50 21.27 2.21
N ARG A 8 -5.25 21.76 2.18
CA ARG A 8 -4.16 21.11 1.45
C ARG A 8 -3.92 19.76 2.14
N GLU A 9 -4.30 18.67 1.50
CA GLU A 9 -3.97 17.32 1.98
C GLU A 9 -2.45 17.16 1.91
N LEU A 10 -1.79 17.36 3.06
CA LEU A 10 -0.35 17.15 3.20
C LEU A 10 -0.16 15.72 3.67
N GLY A 11 0.47 14.89 2.83
CA GLY A 11 0.67 13.49 3.15
C GLY A 11 1.95 12.92 2.55
N ALA A 12 2.47 11.88 3.19
CA ALA A 12 3.61 11.11 2.73
C ALA A 12 3.19 9.64 2.65
N GLN A 13 3.50 9.02 1.52
CA GLN A 13 3.29 7.59 1.29
C GLN A 13 4.62 6.92 1.01
N GLY A 14 4.81 5.74 1.60
CA GLY A 14 5.98 4.90 1.39
C GLY A 14 5.57 3.45 1.22
N GLY A 15 6.37 2.68 0.51
CA GLY A 15 6.09 1.28 0.29
C GLY A 15 7.37 0.47 0.12
N LEU A 16 7.26 -0.81 0.48
CA LEU A 16 8.27 -1.82 0.30
C LEU A 16 7.68 -2.96 -0.51
N ARG A 17 8.29 -3.25 -1.64
CA ARG A 17 8.01 -4.43 -2.46
C ARG A 17 9.12 -5.44 -2.24
N ILE A 18 8.76 -6.65 -1.82
CA ILE A 18 9.68 -7.77 -1.69
C ILE A 18 9.26 -8.86 -2.67
N THR A 19 10.19 -9.20 -3.56
CA THR A 19 10.07 -10.37 -4.42
C THR A 19 10.81 -11.52 -3.75
N LEU A 20 10.08 -12.47 -3.20
CA LEU A 20 10.66 -13.68 -2.61
C LEU A 20 11.02 -14.68 -3.71
N ASP A 21 10.13 -14.79 -4.69
CA ASP A 21 10.35 -15.52 -5.91
C ASP A 21 9.73 -14.72 -7.07
N PRO A 22 10.54 -14.25 -8.05
CA PRO A 22 10.06 -13.43 -9.15
C PRO A 22 8.97 -14.11 -9.99
N ASP A 23 8.92 -15.44 -9.98
CA ASP A 23 7.97 -16.21 -10.77
C ASP A 23 6.74 -16.62 -9.96
N PHE A 24 6.78 -16.57 -8.62
CA PHE A 24 5.77 -17.22 -7.78
C PHE A 24 5.17 -16.37 -6.66
N LEU A 25 5.94 -15.49 -6.03
CA LEU A 25 5.50 -14.82 -4.81
C LEU A 25 6.05 -13.40 -4.67
N LEU A 26 5.11 -12.46 -4.62
CA LEU A 26 5.38 -11.05 -4.39
C LEU A 26 4.62 -10.55 -3.17
N LEU A 27 5.34 -9.92 -2.25
CA LEU A 27 4.76 -9.21 -1.12
C LEU A 27 4.90 -7.70 -1.33
N ASP A 28 3.79 -7.00 -1.16
CA ASP A 28 3.72 -5.56 -1.19
C ASP A 28 3.24 -5.05 0.16
N ALA A 29 4.02 -4.17 0.78
CA ALA A 29 3.61 -3.45 1.98
C ALA A 29 3.64 -1.95 1.68
N SER A 30 2.59 -1.23 2.06
CA SER A 30 2.53 0.22 1.92
C SER A 30 2.00 0.86 3.19
N TYR A 31 2.51 2.05 3.49
CA TYR A 31 1.99 2.90 4.54
C TYR A 31 1.75 4.31 3.98
N GLY A 32 0.74 4.96 4.51
CA GLY A 32 0.40 6.34 4.17
C GLY A 32 0.08 7.11 5.43
N VAL A 33 0.53 8.36 5.48
CA VAL A 33 0.09 9.33 6.47
C VAL A 33 -0.48 10.51 5.70
N GLY A 34 -1.74 10.84 5.96
CA GLY A 34 -2.40 12.05 5.47
C GLY A 34 -2.74 12.96 6.65
N ILE A 35 -2.69 14.27 6.45
CA ILE A 35 -3.19 15.23 7.42
C ILE A 35 -4.44 15.88 6.82
N THR A 36 -5.59 15.54 7.39
CA THR A 36 -6.89 16.08 6.98
C THR A 36 -7.41 16.99 8.09
N GLY A 37 -7.18 18.29 7.99
CA GLY A 37 -7.47 19.23 9.08
C GLY A 37 -6.48 19.09 10.24
N ASP A 38 -6.97 18.95 11.48
CA ASP A 38 -6.12 18.87 12.68
C ASP A 38 -5.73 17.43 13.08
N THR A 39 -6.25 16.43 12.37
CA THR A 39 -6.03 15.01 12.70
C THR A 39 -5.14 14.35 11.65
N PRO A 40 -4.03 13.70 12.05
CA PRO A 40 -3.28 12.83 11.16
C PRO A 40 -4.01 11.49 10.99
N ASP A 41 -4.31 11.12 9.76
CA ASP A 41 -4.81 9.82 9.36
C ASP A 41 -3.63 8.93 8.96
N ILE A 42 -3.53 7.74 9.58
CA ILE A 42 -2.46 6.77 9.31
C ILE A 42 -3.07 5.48 8.80
N GLY A 43 -2.64 5.04 7.61
CA GLY A 43 -3.09 3.81 6.98
C GLY A 43 -1.94 2.86 6.67
N PHE A 44 -2.20 1.57 6.76
CA PHE A 44 -1.28 0.50 6.38
C PHE A 44 -2.01 -0.51 5.49
N ALA A 45 -1.33 -1.00 4.47
CA ALA A 45 -1.83 -2.10 3.64
C ALA A 45 -0.74 -3.15 3.43
N LEU A 46 -1.15 -4.41 3.48
CA LEU A 46 -0.33 -5.57 3.16
C LEU A 46 -1.03 -6.36 2.05
N GLY A 47 -0.36 -6.52 0.93
CA GLY A 47 -0.78 -7.31 -0.21
C GLY A 47 0.12 -8.52 -0.40
N ILE A 48 -0.50 -9.67 -0.66
CA ILE A 48 0.20 -10.88 -1.10
C ILE A 48 -0.32 -11.20 -2.49
N ALA A 49 0.57 -11.18 -3.48
CA ALA A 49 0.27 -11.56 -4.84
C ALA A 49 0.94 -12.90 -5.14
N LEU A 50 0.11 -13.88 -5.49
CA LEU A 50 0.53 -15.18 -6.01
C LEU A 50 0.36 -15.13 -7.53
N THR A 51 1.39 -15.51 -8.26
CA THR A 51 1.25 -15.67 -9.71
C THR A 51 0.41 -16.92 -10.01
N PRO A 52 -0.30 -16.97 -11.15
CA PRO A 52 -0.99 -18.19 -11.59
C PRO A 52 -0.06 -19.41 -11.68
N GLY A 53 1.23 -19.21 -11.97
CA GLY A 53 2.23 -20.27 -11.98
C GLY A 53 2.38 -21.00 -10.63
N ALA A 54 2.19 -20.30 -9.51
CA ALA A 54 2.30 -20.87 -8.16
C ALA A 54 1.27 -21.96 -7.87
N PHE A 55 0.12 -21.94 -8.55
CA PHE A 55 -0.90 -22.98 -8.40
C PHE A 55 -0.54 -24.27 -9.14
N PHE A 56 0.37 -24.21 -10.11
CA PHE A 56 0.77 -25.34 -10.95
C PHE A 56 2.19 -25.82 -10.65
N ALA A 57 2.90 -25.19 -9.71
CA ALA A 57 4.19 -25.66 -9.25
C ALA A 57 4.00 -27.03 -8.57
N PRO A 58 4.69 -28.09 -9.03
CA PRO A 58 4.62 -29.39 -8.37
C PRO A 58 5.15 -29.26 -6.95
N ILE A 59 4.34 -29.67 -5.97
CA ILE A 59 4.75 -29.81 -4.58
C ILE A 59 5.73 -30.98 -4.54
N GLY A 60 7.03 -30.66 -4.48
CA GLY A 60 8.12 -31.63 -4.37
C GLY A 60 8.32 -32.16 -2.95
#